data_AF-A0A7V1H5W1-F1
#
_entry.id   AF-A0A7V1H5W1-F1
#
_cell.length_a   1.000
_cell.length_b   1.000
_cell.length_c   1.000
_cell.angle_alpha   90.00
_cell.angle_beta   90.00
_cell.angle_gamma   90.00
#
_symmetry.space_group_name_H-M   'P 1'
#
loop_
_entity.id
_entity.type
_entity.pdbx_description
1 polymer ?
#
loop_
_entity_poly.entity_id
_entity_poly.type
_entity_poly.pdbx_seq_one_letter_code
_entity_poly.pdbx_strand_id
1 'polypeptide(L)'
;MAGPDKRKVIYCLHEEGMGVREISRRLNVSRNTVRGIIAQKGSLPDLPRKDKIEIDPELLRRLYNECNGWVQRIHEKLIEQEGTKAGYSTLTRMIREFDLGGSRKIRCDRVPDEPGIV
;
A
#
# COMPACT_ATOMS: atom_id res chain seq x y z
N MET A 1 -23.46 9.20 8.05
CA MET A 1 -22.83 10.26 8.87
C MET A 1 -21.44 9.81 9.26
N ALA A 2 -20.39 10.37 8.69
CA ALA A 2 -19.04 10.16 9.18
C ALA A 2 -18.94 10.88 10.54
N GLY A 3 -18.65 10.14 11.61
CA GLY A 3 -18.44 10.73 12.93
C GLY A 3 -17.32 11.78 12.88
N PRO A 4 -17.30 12.75 13.80
CA PRO A 4 -16.26 13.78 13.81
C PRO A 4 -14.88 13.11 13.90
N ASP A 5 -13.98 13.50 12.99
CA ASP A 5 -12.60 13.02 13.00
C ASP A 5 -11.99 13.30 14.38
N LYS A 6 -11.67 12.25 15.14
CA LYS A 6 -11.14 12.38 16.51
C LYS A 6 -9.93 13.31 16.58
N ARG A 7 -9.15 13.42 15.50
CA ARG A 7 -8.01 14.33 15.36
C ARG A 7 -8.40 15.80 15.29
N LYS A 8 -9.47 16.13 14.56
CA LYS A 8 -10.01 17.50 14.50
C LYS A 8 -10.53 17.92 15.86
N VAL A 9 -11.24 17.02 16.56
CA VAL A 9 -11.71 17.26 17.94
C VAL A 9 -10.51 17.54 18.86
N ILE A 10 -9.46 16.73 18.82
CA ILE A 10 -8.24 16.96 19.62
C ILE A 10 -7.61 18.32 19.32
N TYR A 11 -7.59 18.74 18.06
CA TYR A 11 -7.04 20.03 17.65
C TYR A 11 -7.90 21.21 18.12
N CYS A 12 -9.23 21.16 17.95
CA CYS A 12 -10.16 22.18 18.45
C CYS A 12 -10.05 22.35 19.97
N LEU A 13 -10.00 21.26 20.72
CA LEU A 13 -9.87 21.31 22.19
C LEU A 13 -8.54 21.93 22.64
N HIS A 14 -7.48 21.75 21.85
CA HIS A 14 -6.20 22.41 22.12
C HIS A 14 -6.25 23.92 21.81
N GLU A 15 -6.88 24.32 20.71
CA GLU A 15 -7.11 25.74 20.37
C GLU A 15 -7.98 26.45 21.42
N GLU A 16 -8.93 25.74 22.03
CA GLU A 16 -9.73 26.20 23.17
C GLU A 16 -8.91 26.34 24.48
N GLY A 17 -7.62 25.98 24.47
CA GLY A 17 -6.69 26.17 25.58
C GLY A 17 -6.57 24.98 26.53
N MET A 18 -7.17 23.82 26.23
CA MET A 18 -6.98 22.64 27.07
C MET A 18 -5.58 22.06 26.96
N GLY A 19 -5.01 21.69 28.10
CA GLY A 19 -3.71 21.06 28.18
C GLY A 19 -3.70 19.64 27.60
N VAL A 20 -2.57 19.25 27.00
CA VAL A 20 -2.36 17.90 26.40
C VAL A 20 -2.73 16.75 27.35
N ARG A 21 -2.45 16.90 28.66
CA ARG A 21 -2.78 15.89 29.68
C ARG A 21 -4.28 15.73 29.87
N GLU A 22 -5.02 16.82 29.78
CA GLU A 22 -6.47 16.84 29.97
C GLU A 22 -7.18 16.21 28.77
N ILE A 23 -6.78 16.60 27.57
CA ILE A 23 -7.27 16.02 26.31
C ILE A 23 -7.01 14.50 26.28
N SER A 24 -5.81 14.08 26.69
CA SER A 24 -5.42 12.67 26.78
C SER A 24 -6.32 11.86 27.71
N ARG A 25 -6.64 12.40 28.90
CA ARG A 25 -7.54 11.74 29.87
C ARG A 25 -8.98 11.68 29.37
N ARG A 26 -9.47 12.78 28.78
CA ARG A 26 -10.88 12.93 28.37
C ARG A 26 -11.24 12.10 27.15
N LEU A 27 -10.31 11.96 26.20
CA LEU A 27 -10.50 11.19 24.97
C LEU A 27 -9.89 9.77 25.02
N ASN A 28 -9.20 9.43 26.12
CA ASN A 28 -8.47 8.17 26.29
C ASN A 28 -7.45 7.91 25.16
N VAL A 29 -6.72 8.96 24.79
CA VAL A 29 -5.71 8.94 23.71
C VAL A 29 -4.34 9.22 24.33
N SER A 30 -3.28 8.57 23.83
CA SER A 30 -1.95 8.72 24.43
C SER A 30 -1.43 10.16 24.30
N ARG A 31 -0.67 10.64 25.29
CA ARG A 31 -0.10 12.01 25.25
C ARG A 31 0.76 12.25 24.01
N ASN A 32 1.44 11.21 23.53
CA ASN A 32 2.28 11.27 22.34
C ASN A 32 1.45 11.43 21.06
N THR A 33 0.29 10.76 20.98
CA THR A 33 -0.62 10.92 19.84
C THR A 33 -1.30 12.29 19.86
N VAL A 34 -1.71 12.80 21.02
CA VAL A 34 -2.22 14.18 21.15
C VAL A 34 -1.16 15.19 20.69
N ARG A 35 0.10 15.07 21.16
CA ARG A 35 1.21 15.92 20.68
C ARG A 35 1.44 15.84 19.18
N GLY A 36 1.43 14.62 18.62
CA GLY A 36 1.57 14.41 17.18
C GLY A 36 0.45 15.04 16.37
N ILE A 37 -0.79 14.95 16.86
CA ILE A 37 -1.97 15.55 16.23
C ILE A 37 -1.92 17.08 16.29
N ILE A 38 -1.51 17.67 17.41
CA ILE A 38 -1.31 19.12 17.54
C ILE A 38 -0.23 19.60 16.59
N ALA A 39 0.91 18.90 16.50
CA ALA A 39 1.97 19.22 15.56
C ALA A 39 1.50 19.14 14.09
N GLN A 40 0.56 18.23 13.79
CA GLN A 40 -0.05 18.05 12.48
C GLN A 40 -1.31 18.91 12.27
N LYS A 41 -1.65 19.81 13.21
CA LYS A 41 -2.85 20.67 13.20
C LYS A 41 -4.16 19.93 12.92
N GLY A 42 -4.31 18.72 13.43
CA GLY A 42 -5.49 17.89 13.18
C GLY A 42 -5.60 17.31 11.78
N SER A 43 -4.63 17.58 10.89
CA SER A 43 -4.58 17.01 9.55
C SER A 43 -4.02 15.59 9.58
N LEU A 44 -4.43 14.77 8.61
CA LEU A 44 -3.71 13.56 8.26
C LEU A 44 -2.49 13.99 7.46
N PRO A 45 -1.26 13.75 7.92
CA PRO A 45 -0.16 13.78 6.98
C PRO A 45 -0.39 12.61 6.03
N ASP A 46 -0.83 12.92 4.82
CA ASP A 46 -0.65 12.03 3.67
C ASP A 46 0.86 11.99 3.42
N LEU A 47 1.57 11.28 4.28
CA LEU A 47 2.92 10.83 4.02
C LEU A 47 2.72 9.49 3.31
N PRO A 48 2.64 9.45 1.97
CA PRO A 48 2.82 8.19 1.29
C PRO A 48 4.15 7.60 1.78
N ARG A 49 4.15 6.30 2.05
CA ARG A 49 5.37 5.60 2.44
C ARG A 49 6.44 5.89 1.38
N LYS A 50 7.56 6.52 1.79
CA LYS A 50 8.69 6.84 0.91
C LYS A 50 9.26 5.62 0.19
N ASP A 51 9.01 4.42 0.71
CA ASP A 51 9.53 3.16 0.15
C ASP A 51 8.70 2.64 -1.03
N LYS A 52 7.63 3.33 -1.43
CA LYS A 52 6.87 2.93 -2.61
C LYS A 52 7.62 3.39 -3.86
N ILE A 53 8.37 2.47 -4.44
CA ILE A 53 8.93 2.63 -5.77
C ILE A 53 7.75 2.67 -6.74
N GLU A 54 7.43 3.86 -7.24
CA GLU A 54 6.41 4.06 -8.27
C GLU A 54 7.10 3.88 -9.63
N ILE A 55 6.94 2.69 -10.21
CA ILE A 55 7.33 2.45 -11.60
C ILE A 55 6.16 2.87 -12.47
N ASP A 56 6.45 3.59 -13.55
CA ASP A 56 5.44 3.95 -14.55
C ASP A 56 4.83 2.67 -15.17
N PRO A 57 3.51 2.44 -15.02
CA PRO A 57 2.84 1.28 -15.58
C PRO A 57 2.97 1.18 -17.10
N GLU A 58 3.08 2.31 -17.81
CA GLU A 58 3.23 2.31 -19.27
C GLU A 58 4.58 1.73 -19.69
N LEU A 59 5.64 2.12 -18.99
CA LEU A 59 6.99 1.58 -19.21
C LEU A 59 7.01 0.08 -18.96
N LEU A 60 6.44 -0.36 -17.85
CA LEU A 60 6.38 -1.78 -17.50
C LEU A 60 5.65 -2.59 -18.56
N ARG A 61 4.57 -2.05 -19.15
CA ARG A 61 3.81 -2.71 -20.22
C ARG A 61 4.58 -2.82 -21.53
N ARG A 62 5.36 -1.78 -21.90
CA ARG A 62 6.24 -1.82 -23.08
C ARG A 62 7.32 -2.88 -22.91
N LEU A 63 8.01 -2.87 -21.77
CA LEU A 63 9.04 -3.86 -21.44
C LEU A 63 8.48 -5.28 -21.37
N TYR A 64 7.25 -5.44 -20.86
CA TYR A 64 6.57 -6.73 -20.82
C TYR A 64 6.34 -7.31 -22.22
N ASN A 65 5.89 -6.48 -23.17
CA ASN A 65 5.70 -6.87 -24.57
C ASN A 65 7.03 -7.16 -25.28
N GLU A 66 8.05 -6.31 -25.09
CA GLU A 66 9.38 -6.52 -25.67
C GLU A 66 10.05 -7.81 -25.18
N CYS A 67 9.88 -8.12 -23.90
CA CYS A 67 10.51 -9.28 -23.27
C CYS A 67 9.62 -10.53 -23.29
N ASN A 68 8.48 -10.52 -24.00
CA ASN A 68 7.52 -11.63 -24.07
C ASN A 68 7.13 -12.20 -22.68
N GLY A 69 6.98 -11.33 -21.68
CA GLY A 69 6.66 -11.72 -20.31
C GLY A 69 7.82 -12.32 -19.50
N TRP A 70 9.06 -12.27 -20.00
CA TRP A 70 10.22 -12.75 -19.26
C TRP A 70 10.67 -11.76 -18.17
N VAL A 71 10.10 -11.96 -16.98
CA VAL A 71 10.22 -11.10 -15.79
C VAL A 71 11.67 -10.78 -15.40
N GLN A 72 12.58 -11.76 -15.51
CA GLN A 72 13.99 -11.57 -15.17
C GLN A 72 14.69 -10.59 -16.12
N ARG A 73 14.44 -10.70 -17.44
CA ARG A 73 14.93 -9.74 -18.45
C ARG A 73 14.39 -8.33 -18.23
N ILE A 74 13.13 -8.22 -17.81
CA ILE A 74 12.51 -6.93 -17.48
C ILE A 74 13.21 -6.30 -16.26
N HIS A 75 13.51 -7.10 -15.25
CA HIS A 75 14.24 -6.65 -14.06
C HIS A 75 15.65 -6.15 -14.39
N GLU A 76 16.39 -6.87 -15.24
CA GLU A 76 17.72 -6.45 -15.72
C GLU A 76 17.64 -5.12 -16.48
N LYS A 77 16.70 -5.00 -17.44
CA LYS A 77 16.49 -3.75 -18.19
C LYS A 77 16.10 -2.57 -17.30
N LEU A 78 15.25 -2.78 -16.29
CA LEU A 78 14.86 -1.72 -15.34
C LEU A 78 16.02 -1.24 -14.46
N ILE A 79 16.94 -2.13 -14.11
CA ILE A 79 18.15 -1.75 -13.36
C ILE A 79 19.10 -0.97 -14.27
N GLU A 80 19.33 -1.44 -15.50
CA GLU A 80 20.28 -0.84 -16.44
C GLU A 80 19.80 0.50 -17.02
N GLN A 81 18.53 0.59 -17.42
CA GLN A 81 18.00 1.74 -18.17
C GLN A 81 17.43 2.84 -17.27
N GLU A 82 16.74 2.45 -16.18
CA GLU A 82 16.01 3.39 -15.31
C GLU A 82 16.66 3.58 -13.93
N GLY A 83 17.72 2.83 -13.61
CA GLY A 83 18.40 2.90 -12.32
C GLY A 83 17.51 2.55 -11.11
N THR A 84 16.32 2.00 -11.36
CA THR A 84 15.29 1.78 -10.34
C THR A 84 15.54 0.42 -9.68
N LYS A 85 16.04 0.43 -8.43
CA LYS A 85 16.30 -0.79 -7.63
C LYS A 85 15.02 -1.44 -7.09
N ALA A 86 14.00 -1.60 -7.93
CA ALA A 86 12.83 -2.38 -7.58
C ALA A 86 13.24 -3.85 -7.45
N GLY A 87 13.14 -4.41 -6.23
CA GLY A 87 13.45 -5.82 -6.02
C GLY A 87 12.54 -6.72 -6.88
N TYR A 88 13.03 -7.91 -7.23
CA TYR A 88 12.28 -8.89 -8.04
C TYR A 88 10.85 -9.18 -7.54
N SER A 89 10.66 -9.23 -6.22
CA SER A 89 9.35 -9.41 -5.57
C SER A 89 8.40 -8.21 -5.78
N THR A 90 8.94 -6.99 -5.80
CA THR A 90 8.16 -5.78 -6.06
C THR A 90 7.71 -5.72 -7.52
N LEU A 91 8.59 -6.08 -8.45
CA LEU A 91 8.29 -6.12 -9.87
C LEU A 91 7.24 -7.18 -10.21
N THR A 92 7.42 -8.41 -9.71
CA THR A 92 6.42 -9.48 -9.92
C THR A 92 5.06 -9.16 -9.32
N ARG A 93 5.01 -8.42 -8.19
CA ARG A 93 3.77 -7.91 -7.63
C ARG A 93 3.13 -6.85 -8.51
N MET A 94 3.89 -5.87 -8.98
CA MET A 94 3.39 -4.82 -9.89
C MET A 94 2.82 -5.41 -11.18
N ILE A 95 3.51 -6.39 -11.78
CA ILE A 95 3.03 -7.10 -12.97
C ILE A 95 1.63 -7.71 -12.73
N ARG A 96 1.37 -8.27 -11.53
CA ARG A 96 0.05 -8.79 -11.14
C ARG A 96 -0.96 -7.69 -10.84
N GLU A 97 -0.56 -6.60 -10.18
CA GLU A 97 -1.44 -5.46 -9.88
C GLU A 97 -1.89 -4.73 -11.15
N PHE A 98 -1.05 -4.69 -12.19
CA PHE A 98 -1.35 -4.11 -13.50
C PHE A 98 -1.95 -5.12 -14.51
N ASP A 99 -2.28 -6.34 -14.07
CA ASP A 99 -2.82 -7.43 -14.90
C ASP A 99 -2.00 -7.71 -16.19
N LEU A 100 -0.69 -7.49 -16.13
CA LEU A 100 0.25 -7.79 -17.21
C LEU A 100 0.58 -9.28 -17.15
N GLY A 101 -0.09 -10.10 -17.96
CA GLY A 101 0.27 -11.53 -18.10
C GLY A 101 -0.84 -12.55 -17.97
N GLY A 102 -2.08 -12.15 -18.22
CA GLY A 102 -3.17 -13.09 -18.45
C GLY A 102 -3.72 -13.75 -17.19
N SER A 103 -4.96 -14.22 -17.33
CA SER A 103 -5.89 -14.61 -16.26
C SER A 103 -5.25 -15.34 -15.07
N ARG A 104 -5.61 -14.91 -13.86
CA ARG A 104 -5.31 -15.61 -12.60
C ARG A 104 -5.52 -17.11 -12.79
N LYS A 105 -4.52 -17.94 -12.45
CA LYS A 105 -4.69 -19.39 -12.38
C LYS A 105 -5.81 -19.70 -11.39
N ILE A 106 -6.98 -20.02 -11.91
CA ILE A 106 -8.10 -20.55 -11.14
C ILE A 106 -7.68 -21.96 -10.67
N ARG A 107 -8.09 -22.36 -9.47
CA ARG A 107 -7.87 -23.75 -9.03
C ARG A 107 -8.49 -24.69 -10.06
N CYS A 108 -7.79 -25.76 -10.42
CA CYS A 108 -8.39 -26.85 -11.17
C CYS A 108 -9.61 -27.37 -10.39
N ASP A 109 -10.68 -27.72 -11.11
CA ASP A 109 -11.88 -28.26 -10.49
C ASP A 109 -11.55 -29.49 -9.65
N ARG A 110 -12.27 -29.64 -8.53
CA ARG A 110 -12.10 -30.79 -7.64
C ARG A 110 -12.90 -31.95 -8.22
N VAL A 111 -12.21 -32.96 -8.73
CA VAL A 111 -12.83 -34.22 -9.12
C VAL A 111 -13.09 -35.04 -7.85
N PRO A 112 -14.32 -35.52 -7.60
CA PRO A 112 -14.59 -36.44 -6.52
C PRO A 112 -13.90 -37.80 -6.76
N ASP A 113 -13.41 -38.41 -5.69
CA ASP A 113 -12.81 -39.75 -5.73
C ASP A 113 -13.95 -40.79 -5.81
N GLU A 114 -13.97 -41.58 -6.88
CA GLU A 114 -14.93 -42.67 -7.06
C GLU A 114 -14.26 -43.99 -6.66
N PRO A 115 -14.76 -44.69 -5.62
CA PRO A 115 -14.19 -45.97 -5.22
C PRO A 115 -14.39 -46.99 -6.36
N GLY A 116 -13.30 -47.62 -6.78
CA GLY A 116 -13.31 -48.66 -7.82
C GLY A 116 -14.25 -49.80 -7.43
N ILE A 117 -15.20 -50.10 -8.32
CA ILE A 117 -16.13 -51.22 -8.15
C ILE A 117 -15.32 -52.52 -8.33
N VAL A 118 -15.37 -53.36 -7.30
CA VAL A 118 -14.77 -54.72 -7.25
C VAL A 118 -15.62 -55.70 -8.05
#